data_AF-A0A536GNZ0-F1
#
_entry.id   AF-A0A536GNZ0-F1
#
_cell.length_a   1.000
_cell.length_b   1.000
_cell.length_c   1.000
_cell.angle_alpha   90.00
_cell.angle_beta   90.00
_cell.angle_gamma   90.00
#
_symmetry.space_group_name_H-M   'P 1'
#
loop_
_entity.id
_entity.type
_entity.pdbx_description
1 polymer ?
#
loop_
_entity_poly.entity_id
_entity_poly.type
_entity_poly.pdbx_seq_one_letter_code
_entity_poly.pdbx_strand_id
1 'polypeptide(L)'
;MTIIRRVAWVATVVTYFLIALGGTVLATDSGLSCPDWPFCYGQAYYSGTYHVFLEQFHRFTAAAISILIVLLLIGIIKWARKDRALLTLAIAAPILLAIQIVLGGLTVLWQLPPQVITAHLGTALAIFAIVITIAILSGKATPSKEHPANTRKFAQLAISNALLVYILMLLGSYVTGSDAALACLGWPFCTPAPGTVSNHLAAINILHRVFAVFVGLVMLWTVISALRRWRVARGQAIVALVGGVLFVCQAVVGGLIVLLKEPAFVAGLHLALATAVWGTLVLLAALASNQLRAAPQQQEIEEMEEAEEKKETGVVRQTIANYIDLMKPHVTVLLLGVTAAAMSIANQGLPPLALVIPTLLGGAMAAGSANCINCYIDRDIDQIMGRTQRRSLPSGRVEPRQALVFGIILGISAFFIFIAFVNLLSAVLACSAILFYVFVYTLGLKRTSTQNIVIGGAAGAVPVLVGWAAITNSLSLPAIWLFAIIFFWTPPHFWALCLLIQKDYEKAGIPMLPIVKGEAETRRQILLYSLLVLAVTLVLFAIGAMGYFYLAGALILGGGMVYLAIRLWRDQSKKWARTLFWYSNMYLAAIFAIMVLDRVIH
;
A
#
# COMPACT_ATOMS: atom_id res chain seq x y z
N MET A 1 26.73 -1.11 38.42
CA MET A 1 25.66 -1.07 37.40
C MET A 1 24.28 -1.46 37.93
N THR A 2 24.17 -2.51 38.75
CA THR A 2 22.87 -2.99 39.28
C THR A 2 22.08 -1.95 40.09
N ILE A 3 22.76 -1.15 40.93
CA ILE A 3 22.10 -0.09 41.73
C ILE A 3 21.54 1.01 40.81
N ILE A 4 22.33 1.51 39.85
CA ILE A 4 21.90 2.51 38.86
C ILE A 4 20.66 2.01 38.11
N ARG A 5 20.68 0.75 37.66
CA ARG A 5 19.54 0.12 36.98
C ARG A 5 18.28 0.08 37.86
N ARG A 6 18.39 -0.26 39.14
CA ARG A 6 17.25 -0.28 40.08
C ARG A 6 16.68 1.12 40.28
N VAL A 7 17.55 2.10 40.55
CA VAL A 7 17.13 3.51 40.71
C VAL A 7 16.46 4.02 39.43
N ALA A 8 16.96 3.65 38.26
CA ALA A 8 16.37 4.06 36.99
C ALA A 8 14.98 3.47 36.76
N TRP A 9 14.75 2.19 37.11
CA TRP A 9 13.41 1.60 37.04
C TRP A 9 12.43 2.21 38.04
N VAL A 10 12.89 2.55 39.25
CA VAL A 10 12.07 3.29 40.22
C VAL A 10 11.71 4.66 39.65
N ALA A 11 12.69 5.39 39.11
CA ALA A 11 12.46 6.68 38.46
C ALA A 11 11.47 6.55 37.29
N THR A 12 11.58 5.52 36.45
CA THR A 12 10.61 5.24 35.38
C THR A 12 9.18 5.10 35.92
N VAL A 13 8.96 4.26 36.94
CA VAL A 13 7.62 4.04 37.50
C VAL A 13 7.06 5.31 38.13
N VAL A 14 7.86 6.02 38.92
CA VAL A 14 7.42 7.25 39.59
C VAL A 14 7.16 8.36 38.57
N THR A 15 7.98 8.51 37.53
CA THR A 15 7.76 9.49 36.46
C THR A 15 6.51 9.17 35.64
N TYR A 16 6.24 7.90 35.33
CA TYR A 16 4.98 7.49 34.70
C TYR A 16 3.77 7.91 35.56
N PHE A 17 3.84 7.60 36.86
CA PHE A 17 2.80 7.98 37.81
C PHE A 17 2.61 9.51 37.90
N LEU A 18 3.71 10.27 37.93
CA LEU A 18 3.66 11.74 37.94
C LEU A 18 2.95 12.28 36.69
N ILE A 19 3.28 11.79 35.49
CA ILE A 19 2.66 12.25 34.24
C ILE A 19 1.15 11.93 34.24
N ALA A 20 0.75 10.73 34.67
CA ALA A 20 -0.65 10.35 34.78
C ALA A 20 -1.41 11.21 35.83
N LEU A 21 -0.77 11.48 36.96
CA LEU A 21 -1.29 12.36 38.00
C LEU A 21 -1.45 13.80 37.48
N GLY A 22 -0.50 14.32 36.71
CA GLY A 22 -0.57 15.64 36.08
C GLY A 22 -1.75 15.78 35.13
N GLY A 23 -2.06 14.74 34.35
CA GLY A 23 -3.28 14.70 33.53
C GLY A 23 -4.56 14.72 34.36
N THR A 24 -4.57 14.07 35.52
CA THR A 24 -5.71 14.09 36.45
C THR A 24 -5.88 15.47 37.09
N VAL A 25 -4.78 16.12 37.48
CA VAL A 25 -4.78 17.50 38.00
C VAL A 25 -5.36 18.47 36.97
N LEU A 26 -4.96 18.35 35.71
CA LEU A 26 -5.50 19.18 34.62
C LEU A 26 -6.98 18.89 34.36
N ALA A 27 -7.35 17.62 34.19
CA ALA A 27 -8.72 17.22 33.82
C ALA A 27 -9.78 17.48 34.90
N THR A 28 -9.35 17.69 36.16
CA THR A 28 -10.24 18.01 37.29
C THR A 28 -10.23 19.49 37.66
N ASP A 29 -9.64 20.33 36.81
CA ASP A 29 -9.42 21.76 37.03
C ASP A 29 -8.66 22.08 38.33
N SER A 30 -7.92 21.10 38.85
CA SER A 30 -7.17 21.25 40.10
C SER A 30 -5.87 22.03 39.93
N GLY A 31 -5.40 22.25 38.70
CA GLY A 31 -4.08 22.82 38.40
C GLY A 31 -3.86 24.28 38.79
N LEU A 32 -4.91 25.00 39.22
CA LEU A 32 -4.87 26.38 39.70
C LEU A 32 -5.39 26.52 41.14
N SER A 33 -5.45 25.41 41.89
CA SER A 33 -5.97 25.39 43.26
C SER A 33 -5.02 26.04 44.26
N CYS A 34 -3.72 26.07 43.95
CA CYS A 34 -2.69 26.81 44.65
C CYS A 34 -2.34 28.08 43.84
N PRO A 35 -2.56 29.29 44.39
CA PRO A 35 -2.40 30.54 43.64
C PRO A 35 -0.93 30.94 43.41
N ASP A 36 -0.01 30.37 44.19
CA ASP A 36 1.41 30.66 44.18
C ASP A 36 2.26 29.42 43.82
N TRP A 37 3.53 29.68 43.50
CA TRP A 37 4.53 28.67 43.21
C TRP A 37 5.91 29.20 43.66
N PRO A 38 6.75 28.41 44.35
CA PRO A 38 6.64 26.96 44.60
C PRO A 38 5.73 26.58 45.78
N PHE A 39 5.33 27.53 46.61
CA PHE A 39 4.44 27.33 47.77
C PHE A 39 2.96 27.25 47.38
N CYS A 40 2.10 26.90 48.34
CA CYS A 40 0.64 26.95 48.21
C CYS A 40 0.07 27.75 49.39
N TYR A 41 -0.59 28.87 49.11
CA TYR A 41 -1.00 29.88 50.09
C TYR A 41 0.16 30.35 50.98
N GLY A 42 1.36 30.50 50.41
CA GLY A 42 2.58 30.89 51.13
C GLY A 42 3.17 29.80 52.03
N GLN A 43 2.62 28.58 52.03
CA GLN A 43 3.06 27.47 52.86
C GLN A 43 3.64 26.33 52.02
N ALA A 44 4.57 25.56 52.59
CA ALA A 44 5.10 24.35 51.95
C ALA A 44 4.07 23.22 51.88
N TYR A 45 3.14 23.20 52.83
CA TYR A 45 1.97 22.31 52.85
C TYR A 45 0.78 23.09 53.40
N TYR A 46 -0.35 23.03 52.70
CA TYR A 46 -1.62 23.64 53.11
C TYR A 46 -2.72 22.57 53.12
N SER A 47 -3.35 22.37 54.28
CA SER A 47 -4.51 21.48 54.39
C SER A 47 -5.75 22.17 53.82
N GLY A 48 -6.13 21.80 52.60
CA GLY A 48 -7.23 22.43 51.87
C GLY A 48 -8.26 21.44 51.34
N THR A 49 -8.93 21.84 50.26
CA THR A 49 -9.90 20.99 49.55
C THR A 49 -9.20 19.81 48.85
N TYR A 50 -10.01 18.87 48.35
CA TYR A 50 -9.50 17.75 47.52
C TYR A 50 -8.64 18.23 46.33
N HIS A 51 -9.02 19.33 45.68
CA HIS A 51 -8.29 19.90 44.54
C HIS A 51 -6.91 20.45 44.96
N VAL A 52 -6.85 21.15 46.09
CA VAL A 52 -5.59 21.65 46.68
C VAL A 52 -4.67 20.50 47.12
N PHE A 53 -5.24 19.42 47.66
CA PHE A 53 -4.49 18.21 47.96
C PHE A 53 -3.91 17.58 46.69
N LEU A 54 -4.70 17.43 45.63
CA LEU A 54 -4.29 16.80 44.38
C LEU A 54 -3.12 17.55 43.72
N GLU A 55 -3.20 18.88 43.67
CA GLU A 55 -2.13 19.71 43.11
C GLU A 55 -0.83 19.63 43.93
N GLN A 56 -0.92 19.74 45.26
CA GLN A 56 0.25 19.60 46.14
C GLN A 56 0.86 18.20 46.08
N PHE A 57 0.03 17.16 46.02
CA PHE A 57 0.50 15.78 45.88
C PHE A 57 1.29 15.56 44.59
N HIS A 58 0.87 16.19 43.49
CA HIS A 58 1.64 16.24 42.25
C HIS A 58 2.99 16.95 42.43
N ARG A 59 3.02 18.12 43.09
CA ARG A 59 4.27 18.87 43.38
C ARG A 59 5.26 18.06 44.24
N PHE A 60 4.79 17.39 45.31
CA PHE A 60 5.65 16.55 46.15
C PHE A 60 6.18 15.33 45.41
N THR A 61 5.35 14.70 44.56
CA THR A 61 5.79 13.59 43.71
C THR A 61 6.88 14.04 42.74
N ALA A 62 6.76 15.25 42.17
CA ALA A 62 7.80 15.83 41.32
C ALA A 62 9.12 16.08 42.08
N ALA A 63 9.05 16.56 43.33
CA ALA A 63 10.23 16.72 44.18
C ALA A 63 10.94 15.38 44.44
N ALA A 64 10.20 14.29 44.67
CA ALA A 64 10.76 12.96 44.83
C ALA A 64 11.50 12.48 43.56
N ILE A 65 10.96 12.77 42.37
CA ILE A 65 11.62 12.45 41.09
C ILE A 65 12.91 13.24 40.90
N SER A 66 12.94 14.51 41.29
CA SER A 66 14.15 15.34 41.24
C SER A 66 15.31 14.70 42.00
N ILE A 67 15.04 14.13 43.18
CA ILE A 67 16.04 13.40 43.98
C ILE A 67 16.54 12.17 43.20
N LEU A 68 15.64 11.38 42.61
CA LEU A 68 16.02 10.19 41.84
C LEU A 68 16.89 10.53 40.62
N ILE A 69 16.59 11.63 39.91
CA ILE A 69 17.40 12.10 38.76
C ILE A 69 18.81 12.51 39.20
N VAL A 70 18.93 13.23 40.32
CA VAL A 70 20.24 13.61 40.87
C VAL A 70 21.04 12.37 41.31
N LEU A 71 20.39 11.38 41.94
CA LEU A 71 21.03 10.12 42.31
C LEU A 71 21.52 9.33 41.08
N LEU A 72 20.77 9.34 39.98
CA LEU A 72 21.20 8.73 38.71
C LEU A 72 22.43 9.44 38.13
N LEU A 73 22.46 10.77 38.13
CA LEU A 73 23.62 11.55 37.68
C LEU A 73 24.88 11.18 38.48
N ILE A 74 24.79 11.27 39.82
CA ILE A 74 25.91 10.96 40.72
C ILE A 74 26.37 9.51 40.51
N GLY A 75 25.42 8.56 40.43
CA GLY A 75 25.73 7.16 40.22
C GLY A 75 26.42 6.87 38.89
N ILE A 76 25.97 7.50 37.80
CA ILE A 76 26.56 7.31 36.47
C ILE A 76 27.95 7.95 36.40
N ILE A 77 28.16 9.15 36.96
CA ILE A 77 29.48 9.77 37.04
C ILE A 77 30.46 8.90 37.84
N LYS A 78 30.01 8.36 38.99
CA LYS A 78 30.88 7.57 39.87
C LYS A 78 31.24 6.20 39.30
N TRP A 79 30.28 5.53 38.66
CA TRP A 79 30.44 4.11 38.31
C TRP A 79 30.40 3.80 36.80
N ALA A 80 29.90 4.70 35.96
CA ALA A 80 29.72 4.49 34.51
C ALA A 80 30.33 5.58 33.63
N ARG A 81 31.21 6.46 34.14
CA ARG A 81 31.77 7.62 33.38
C ARG A 81 32.41 7.30 32.02
N LYS A 82 32.84 6.05 31.82
CA LYS A 82 33.44 5.60 30.56
C LYS A 82 32.39 5.29 29.48
N ASP A 83 31.15 5.00 29.85
CA ASP A 83 30.05 4.83 28.90
C ASP A 83 29.49 6.21 28.52
N ARG A 84 29.90 6.70 27.35
CA ARG A 84 29.50 8.01 26.82
C ARG A 84 27.99 8.15 26.66
N ALA A 85 27.28 7.10 26.27
CA ALA A 85 25.83 7.17 26.07
C ALA A 85 25.09 7.37 27.40
N LEU A 86 25.48 6.60 28.42
CA LEU A 86 24.91 6.76 29.77
C LEU A 86 25.26 8.13 30.36
N LEU A 87 26.49 8.62 30.16
CA LEU A 87 26.91 9.92 30.67
C LEU A 87 26.14 11.08 30.01
N THR A 88 25.94 11.06 28.68
CA THR A 88 25.15 12.08 27.98
C THR A 88 23.72 12.13 28.49
N LEU A 89 23.07 10.96 28.64
CA LEU A 89 21.70 10.87 29.17
C LEU A 89 21.62 11.38 30.62
N ALA A 90 22.60 11.04 31.45
CA ALA A 90 22.67 11.47 32.84
C ALA A 90 22.81 12.99 32.99
N ILE A 91 23.55 13.65 32.08
CA ILE A 91 23.72 15.11 32.06
C ILE A 91 22.48 15.81 31.47
N ALA A 92 21.85 15.23 30.45
CA ALA A 92 20.65 15.79 29.84
C ALA A 92 19.44 15.82 30.80
N ALA A 93 19.26 14.77 31.61
CA ALA A 93 18.13 14.65 32.55
C ALA A 93 17.96 15.85 33.52
N PRO A 94 18.98 16.31 34.28
CA PRO A 94 18.84 17.45 35.17
C PRO A 94 18.62 18.79 34.45
N ILE A 95 19.15 18.94 33.22
CA ILE A 95 18.89 20.13 32.40
C ILE A 95 17.41 20.20 32.02
N LEU A 96 16.86 19.08 31.53
CA LEU A 96 15.44 18.98 31.22
C LEU A 96 14.56 19.13 32.47
N LEU A 97 15.01 18.63 33.62
CA LEU A 97 14.32 18.80 34.90
C LEU A 97 14.26 20.28 35.31
N ALA A 98 15.34 21.05 35.14
CA ALA A 98 15.32 22.48 35.42
C ALA A 98 14.30 23.21 34.52
N ILE A 99 14.26 22.87 33.23
CA ILE A 99 13.26 23.40 32.29
C ILE A 99 11.85 22.98 32.73
N GLN A 100 11.64 21.73 33.14
CA GLN A 100 10.36 21.21 33.65
C GLN A 100 9.87 22.01 34.86
N ILE A 101 10.76 22.30 35.81
CA ILE A 101 10.45 23.06 37.03
C ILE A 101 9.98 24.48 36.67
N VAL A 102 10.70 25.14 35.76
CA VAL A 102 10.32 26.49 35.27
C VAL A 102 8.97 26.45 34.56
N LEU A 103 8.78 25.52 33.61
CA LEU A 103 7.52 25.39 32.88
C LEU A 103 6.34 25.06 33.81
N GLY A 104 6.56 24.24 34.84
CA GLY A 104 5.54 23.92 35.86
C GLY A 104 5.15 25.13 36.73
N GLY A 105 6.11 26.02 37.04
CA GLY A 105 5.80 27.30 37.66
C GLY A 105 4.99 28.21 36.73
N LEU A 106 5.39 28.29 35.45
CA LEU A 106 4.69 29.09 34.45
C LEU A 106 3.26 28.60 34.18
N THR A 107 2.99 27.28 34.27
CA THR A 107 1.61 26.77 34.13
C THR A 107 0.66 27.33 35.19
N VAL A 108 1.15 27.61 36.40
CA VAL A 108 0.36 28.21 37.49
C VAL A 108 0.29 29.73 37.30
N LEU A 109 1.45 30.38 37.16
CA LEU A 109 1.56 31.85 37.11
C LEU A 109 0.88 32.47 35.90
N TRP A 110 0.84 31.77 34.76
CA TRP A 110 0.22 32.26 33.52
C TRP A 110 -1.14 31.64 33.24
N GLN A 111 -1.75 30.96 34.21
CA GLN A 111 -3.11 30.41 34.10
C GLN A 111 -3.25 29.44 32.91
N LEU A 112 -2.42 28.39 32.89
CA LEU A 112 -2.59 27.23 32.00
C LEU A 112 -2.57 27.54 30.47
N PRO A 113 -1.61 28.32 29.93
CA PRO A 113 -1.59 28.57 28.49
C PRO A 113 -1.25 27.28 27.70
N PRO A 114 -1.99 26.95 26.62
CA PRO A 114 -1.86 25.69 25.89
C PRO A 114 -0.44 25.35 25.45
N GLN A 115 0.33 26.37 25.04
CA GLN A 115 1.71 26.21 24.57
C GLN A 115 2.63 25.78 25.72
N VAL A 116 2.45 26.34 26.92
CA VAL A 116 3.27 26.02 28.10
C VAL A 116 2.90 24.66 28.65
N ILE A 117 1.62 24.30 28.71
CA ILE A 117 1.19 22.94 29.11
C ILE A 117 1.78 21.90 28.16
N THR A 118 1.68 22.14 26.85
CA THR A 118 2.20 21.22 25.83
C THR A 118 3.72 21.09 25.93
N ALA A 119 4.43 22.21 26.14
CA ALA A 119 5.88 22.19 26.37
C ALA A 119 6.24 21.42 27.65
N HIS A 120 5.52 21.67 28.75
CA HIS A 120 5.70 21.00 30.04
C HIS A 120 5.47 19.49 29.95
N LEU A 121 4.45 19.03 29.21
CA LEU A 121 4.26 17.62 28.93
C LEU A 121 5.40 17.05 28.07
N GLY A 122 5.81 17.76 27.02
CA GLY A 122 6.89 17.33 26.14
C GLY A 122 8.20 17.10 26.88
N THR A 123 8.59 18.01 27.76
CA THR A 123 9.79 17.87 28.58
C THR A 123 9.64 16.74 29.63
N ALA A 124 8.45 16.53 30.20
CA ALA A 124 8.18 15.40 31.09
C ALA A 124 8.36 14.05 30.37
N LEU A 125 7.82 13.94 29.15
CA LEU A 125 7.98 12.78 28.30
C LEU A 125 9.47 12.58 28.01
N ALA A 126 10.22 13.61 27.57
CA ALA A 126 11.65 13.48 27.30
C ALA A 126 12.44 12.93 28.52
N ILE A 127 12.16 13.42 29.74
CA ILE A 127 12.75 12.88 30.98
C ILE A 127 12.36 11.41 31.16
N PHE A 128 11.09 11.06 30.96
CA PHE A 128 10.59 9.68 31.04
C PHE A 128 11.31 8.74 30.06
N ALA A 129 11.56 9.17 28.82
CA ALA A 129 12.34 8.40 27.86
C ALA A 129 13.80 8.21 28.29
N ILE A 130 14.42 9.25 28.85
CA ILE A 130 15.80 9.17 29.34
C ILE A 130 15.91 8.14 30.47
N VAL A 131 15.02 8.17 31.46
CA VAL A 131 15.10 7.22 32.59
C VAL A 131 14.85 5.77 32.16
N ILE A 132 13.93 5.52 31.21
CA ILE A 132 13.75 4.20 30.58
C ILE A 132 15.04 3.76 29.88
N THR A 133 15.64 4.64 29.09
CA THR A 133 16.83 4.33 28.30
C THR A 133 18.03 4.03 29.21
N ILE A 134 18.23 4.82 30.28
CA ILE A 134 19.23 4.55 31.31
C ILE A 134 18.98 3.19 31.97
N ALA A 135 17.73 2.86 32.29
CA ALA A 135 17.38 1.59 32.93
C ALA A 135 17.74 0.37 32.06
N ILE A 136 17.62 0.49 30.74
CA ILE A 136 17.99 -0.56 29.78
C ILE A 136 19.50 -0.61 29.54
N LEU A 137 20.13 0.53 29.25
CA LEU A 137 21.57 0.59 28.94
C LEU A 137 22.45 0.29 30.15
N SER A 138 21.95 0.46 31.37
CA SER A 138 22.64 0.03 32.61
C SER A 138 22.62 -1.49 32.83
N GLY A 139 21.90 -2.24 32.00
CA GLY A 139 21.87 -3.71 31.99
C GLY A 139 23.00 -4.34 31.17
N LYS A 140 23.10 -5.67 31.21
CA LYS A 140 24.00 -6.40 30.28
C LYS A 140 23.44 -6.29 28.87
N ALA A 141 24.29 -5.92 27.91
CA ALA A 141 23.92 -5.93 26.51
C ALA A 141 23.70 -7.38 26.05
N THR A 142 22.59 -7.64 25.38
CA THR A 142 22.27 -8.98 24.84
C THR A 142 22.69 -9.02 23.37
N PRO A 143 23.61 -9.90 22.97
CA PRO A 143 23.99 -10.00 21.56
C PRO A 143 22.79 -10.42 20.71
N SER A 144 22.69 -9.85 19.52
CA SER A 144 21.67 -10.22 18.54
C SER A 144 22.02 -11.58 17.92
N LYS A 145 21.02 -12.44 17.67
CA LYS A 145 21.19 -13.69 16.90
C LYS A 145 20.87 -13.52 15.41
N GLU A 146 20.60 -12.29 14.98
CA GLU A 146 20.30 -11.91 13.60
C GLU A 146 21.32 -10.87 13.10
N HIS A 147 21.34 -10.68 11.78
CA HIS A 147 22.24 -9.73 11.13
C HIS A 147 22.09 -8.31 11.72
N PRO A 148 23.19 -7.58 12.04
CA PRO A 148 23.14 -6.26 12.65
C PRO A 148 22.32 -5.23 11.86
N ALA A 149 22.29 -5.34 10.53
CA ALA A 149 21.48 -4.45 9.68
C ALA A 149 19.97 -4.60 9.93
N ASN A 150 19.48 -5.82 10.17
CA ASN A 150 18.08 -6.08 10.49
C ASN A 150 17.71 -5.54 11.87
N THR A 151 18.62 -5.70 12.84
CA THR A 151 18.46 -5.07 14.16
C THR A 151 18.48 -3.54 14.06
N ARG A 152 19.29 -2.97 13.15
CA ARG A 152 19.37 -1.51 12.92
C ARG A 152 18.09 -0.97 12.28
N LYS A 153 17.61 -1.60 11.20
CA LYS A 153 16.33 -1.25 10.55
C LYS A 153 15.17 -1.29 11.56
N PHE A 154 15.12 -2.32 12.41
CA PHE A 154 14.10 -2.42 13.44
C PHE A 154 14.25 -1.37 14.55
N ALA A 155 15.49 -1.09 15.00
CA ALA A 155 15.74 -0.04 15.99
C ALA A 155 15.31 1.33 15.45
N GLN A 156 15.63 1.64 14.19
CA GLN A 156 15.18 2.85 13.51
C GLN A 156 13.65 2.92 13.44
N LEU A 157 12.97 1.83 13.05
CA LEU A 157 11.51 1.77 13.04
C LEU A 157 10.91 2.06 14.43
N ALA A 158 11.46 1.44 15.48
CA ALA A 158 11.00 1.65 16.86
C ALA A 158 11.23 3.10 17.33
N ILE A 159 12.39 3.69 17.01
CA ILE A 159 12.70 5.11 17.32
C ILE A 159 11.77 6.04 16.56
N SER A 160 11.59 5.85 15.25
CA SER A 160 10.69 6.65 14.42
C SER A 160 9.26 6.59 14.94
N ASN A 161 8.77 5.39 15.30
CA ASN A 161 7.43 5.25 15.86
C ASN A 161 7.30 5.93 17.24
N ALA A 162 8.31 5.82 18.11
CA ALA A 162 8.33 6.52 19.39
C ALA A 162 8.31 8.06 19.20
N LEU A 163 9.02 8.60 18.21
CA LEU A 163 9.00 10.02 17.86
C LEU A 163 7.64 10.45 17.29
N LEU A 164 7.02 9.62 16.45
CA LEU A 164 5.68 9.90 15.93
C LEU A 164 4.62 9.91 17.04
N VAL A 165 4.65 8.95 17.96
CA VAL A 165 3.76 8.95 19.13
C VAL A 165 4.04 10.15 20.05
N TYR A 166 5.30 10.56 20.23
CA TYR A 166 5.65 11.77 20.97
C TYR A 166 4.96 13.00 20.37
N ILE A 167 5.06 13.19 19.04
CA ILE A 167 4.39 14.29 18.33
C ILE A 167 2.86 14.17 18.49
N LEU A 168 2.30 12.96 18.38
CA LEU A 168 0.87 12.71 18.58
C LEU A 168 0.40 13.12 19.98
N MET A 169 1.21 12.85 21.02
CA MET A 169 0.91 13.28 22.39
C MET A 169 0.96 14.79 22.55
N LEU A 170 1.90 15.50 21.90
CA LEU A 170 1.93 16.96 21.90
C LEU A 170 0.69 17.54 21.21
N LEU A 171 0.28 16.98 20.07
CA LEU A 171 -0.96 17.37 19.40
C LEU A 171 -2.18 17.12 20.30
N GLY A 172 -2.24 15.99 21.02
CA GLY A 172 -3.32 15.69 21.97
C GLY A 172 -3.35 16.63 23.17
N SER A 173 -2.18 17.00 23.71
CA SER A 173 -2.07 18.02 24.76
C SER A 173 -2.55 19.38 24.27
N TYR A 174 -2.23 19.74 23.03
CA TYR A 174 -2.67 21.00 22.43
C TYR A 174 -4.19 21.00 22.18
N VAL A 175 -4.79 19.87 21.79
CA VAL A 175 -6.26 19.72 21.71
C VAL A 175 -6.91 20.03 23.05
N THR A 176 -6.36 19.49 24.15
CA THR A 176 -6.91 19.71 25.50
C THR A 176 -6.72 21.16 25.95
N GLY A 177 -5.50 21.70 25.85
CA GLY A 177 -5.22 23.07 26.32
C GLY A 177 -5.84 24.19 25.47
N SER A 178 -6.38 23.89 24.29
CA SER A 178 -7.08 24.85 23.42
C SER A 178 -8.60 24.66 23.43
N ASP A 179 -9.13 23.82 24.33
CA ASP A 179 -10.55 23.48 24.45
C ASP A 179 -11.15 22.90 23.14
N ALA A 180 -10.31 22.26 22.33
CA ALA A 180 -10.71 21.70 21.05
C ALA A 180 -11.29 20.28 21.16
N ALA A 181 -11.33 19.68 22.36
CA ALA A 181 -11.72 18.28 22.57
C ALA A 181 -13.13 17.96 22.05
N LEU A 182 -14.11 18.85 22.28
CA LEU A 182 -15.52 18.70 21.85
C LEU A 182 -15.88 19.44 20.56
N ALA A 183 -14.89 19.98 19.83
CA ALA A 183 -15.13 20.65 18.55
C ALA A 183 -15.67 19.70 17.45
N CYS A 184 -15.48 18.38 17.63
CA CYS A 184 -15.99 17.32 16.76
C CYS A 184 -16.80 16.32 17.58
N LEU A 185 -18.13 16.35 17.48
CA LEU A 185 -19.04 15.55 18.32
C LEU A 185 -19.20 14.09 17.88
N GLY A 186 -18.78 13.77 16.65
CA GLY A 186 -18.85 12.42 16.10
C GLY A 186 -17.58 11.60 16.37
N TRP A 187 -17.71 10.28 16.36
CA TRP A 187 -16.60 9.32 16.38
C TRP A 187 -16.94 8.09 15.52
N PRO A 188 -16.05 7.61 14.61
CA PRO A 188 -14.68 8.10 14.38
C PRO A 188 -14.62 9.39 13.53
N PHE A 189 -15.65 9.68 12.74
CA PHE A 189 -15.72 10.84 11.86
C PHE A 189 -16.13 12.11 12.62
N CYS A 190 -15.56 13.25 12.24
CA CYS A 190 -15.96 14.53 12.82
C CYS A 190 -17.33 14.96 12.28
N THR A 191 -18.31 15.06 13.17
CA THR A 191 -19.53 15.85 12.93
C THR A 191 -19.38 17.18 13.65
N PRO A 192 -19.25 18.31 12.93
CA PRO A 192 -19.12 19.62 13.56
C PRO A 192 -20.38 19.95 14.36
N ALA A 193 -20.22 20.68 15.46
CA ALA A 193 -21.35 21.14 16.26
C ALA A 193 -22.27 22.08 15.44
N PRO A 194 -23.60 22.04 15.63
CA PRO A 194 -24.51 22.97 14.96
C PRO A 194 -24.13 24.43 15.28
N GLY A 195 -24.00 25.27 14.25
CA GLY A 195 -23.66 26.70 14.40
C GLY A 195 -22.18 27.05 14.23
N THR A 196 -21.28 26.09 14.03
CA THR A 196 -19.84 26.33 13.81
C THR A 196 -19.41 25.96 12.41
N VAL A 197 -19.60 26.86 11.44
CA VAL A 197 -19.08 26.71 10.07
C VAL A 197 -17.87 27.63 9.90
N SER A 198 -16.71 27.20 10.44
CA SER A 198 -15.31 27.56 10.03
C SER A 198 -14.24 27.47 11.15
N ASN A 199 -14.35 26.59 12.14
CA ASN A 199 -13.52 26.74 13.35
C ASN A 199 -12.18 25.98 13.31
N HIS A 200 -11.09 26.76 13.39
CA HIS A 200 -9.71 26.34 13.69
C HIS A 200 -9.60 25.24 14.78
N LEU A 201 -10.48 25.22 15.78
CA LEU A 201 -10.55 24.18 16.81
C LEU A 201 -10.92 22.78 16.27
N ALA A 202 -11.87 22.71 15.32
CA ALA A 202 -12.21 21.45 14.67
C ALA A 202 -11.03 20.93 13.82
N ALA A 203 -10.26 21.83 13.19
CA ALA A 203 -9.05 21.47 12.47
C ALA A 203 -7.97 20.90 13.41
N ILE A 204 -7.77 21.48 14.60
CA ILE A 204 -6.86 20.95 15.63
C ILE A 204 -7.28 19.52 16.03
N ASN A 205 -8.57 19.30 16.30
CA ASN A 205 -9.09 17.98 16.68
C ASN A 205 -8.92 16.94 15.54
N ILE A 206 -9.32 17.30 14.31
CA ILE A 206 -9.19 16.43 13.13
C ILE A 206 -7.71 16.10 12.86
N LEU A 207 -6.81 17.07 12.97
CA LEU A 207 -5.38 16.85 12.78
C LEU A 207 -4.85 15.79 13.74
N HIS A 208 -5.20 15.87 15.02
CA HIS A 208 -4.85 14.85 16.01
C HIS A 208 -5.39 13.46 15.61
N ARG A 209 -6.65 13.35 15.18
CA ARG A 209 -7.26 12.06 14.77
C ARG A 209 -6.64 11.46 13.51
N VAL A 210 -6.44 12.26 12.47
CA VAL A 210 -5.81 11.81 11.22
C VAL A 210 -4.38 11.37 11.47
N PHE A 211 -3.64 12.14 12.29
CA PHE A 211 -2.29 11.76 12.69
C PHE A 211 -2.29 10.47 13.53
N ALA A 212 -3.28 10.29 14.42
CA ALA A 212 -3.43 9.04 15.19
C ALA A 212 -3.66 7.82 14.27
N VAL A 213 -4.45 7.95 13.20
CA VAL A 213 -4.64 6.86 12.22
C VAL A 213 -3.33 6.52 11.52
N PHE A 214 -2.59 7.53 11.06
CA PHE A 214 -1.28 7.34 10.43
C PHE A 214 -0.30 6.63 11.38
N VAL A 215 -0.20 7.11 12.62
CA VAL A 215 0.62 6.48 13.67
C VAL A 215 0.16 5.05 13.98
N GLY A 216 -1.15 4.79 13.93
CA GLY A 216 -1.72 3.45 14.09
C GLY A 216 -1.27 2.46 13.01
N LEU A 217 -1.14 2.90 11.76
CA LEU A 217 -0.60 2.07 10.67
C LEU A 217 0.89 1.76 10.90
N VAL A 218 1.68 2.75 11.33
CA VAL A 218 3.10 2.56 11.67
C VAL A 218 3.26 1.65 12.90
N MET A 219 2.39 1.78 13.89
CA MET A 219 2.32 0.87 15.05
C MET A 219 2.01 -0.56 14.62
N LEU A 220 1.00 -0.76 13.76
CA LEU A 220 0.69 -2.09 13.22
C LEU A 220 1.89 -2.69 12.48
N TRP A 221 2.57 -1.90 11.65
CA TRP A 221 3.79 -2.33 10.99
C TRP A 221 4.92 -2.68 11.97
N THR A 222 5.06 -1.91 13.05
CA THR A 222 6.04 -2.17 14.13
C THR A 222 5.74 -3.50 14.82
N VAL A 223 4.47 -3.79 15.14
CA VAL A 223 4.03 -5.06 15.74
C VAL A 223 4.30 -6.22 14.79
N ILE A 224 3.89 -6.12 13.51
CA ILE A 224 4.14 -7.17 12.50
C ILE A 224 5.64 -7.44 12.36
N SER A 225 6.45 -6.39 12.29
CA SER A 225 7.90 -6.49 12.18
C SER A 225 8.53 -7.14 13.42
N ALA A 226 8.02 -6.83 14.61
CA ALA A 226 8.49 -7.43 15.86
C ALA A 226 8.07 -8.92 15.96
N LEU A 227 6.85 -9.26 15.55
CA LEU A 227 6.34 -10.64 15.53
C LEU A 227 7.10 -11.53 14.55
N ARG A 228 7.51 -11.00 13.39
CA ARG A 228 8.40 -11.73 12.46
C ARG A 228 9.75 -12.08 13.10
N ARG A 229 10.20 -11.29 14.08
CA ARG A 229 11.43 -11.49 14.85
C ARG A 229 11.21 -12.30 16.14
N TRP A 230 10.05 -12.93 16.34
CA TRP A 230 9.70 -13.65 17.57
C TRP A 230 10.73 -14.71 18.00
N ARG A 231 11.27 -15.48 17.04
CA ARG A 231 12.26 -16.53 17.31
C ARG A 231 13.62 -15.98 17.76
N VAL A 232 13.93 -14.74 17.40
CA VAL A 232 15.23 -14.10 17.64
C VAL A 232 15.19 -13.17 18.86
N ALA A 233 14.16 -12.33 18.95
CA ALA A 233 14.03 -11.29 19.95
C ALA A 233 12.64 -11.32 20.61
N ARG A 234 12.29 -12.45 21.25
CA ARG A 234 10.98 -12.67 21.89
C ARG A 234 10.56 -11.52 22.83
N GLY A 235 11.48 -10.98 23.62
CA GLY A 235 11.20 -9.85 24.52
C GLY A 235 10.74 -8.60 23.77
N GLN A 236 11.37 -8.26 22.63
CA GLN A 236 10.96 -7.12 21.81
C GLN A 236 9.58 -7.35 21.17
N ALA A 237 9.31 -8.59 20.73
CA ALA A 237 8.00 -8.95 20.17
C ALA A 237 6.86 -8.83 21.20
N ILE A 238 7.10 -9.26 22.44
CA ILE A 238 6.13 -9.10 23.54
C ILE A 238 5.89 -7.62 23.85
N VAL A 239 6.95 -6.82 24.00
CA VAL A 239 6.82 -5.38 24.27
C VAL A 239 6.06 -4.67 23.14
N ALA A 240 6.35 -4.98 21.88
CA ALA A 240 5.64 -4.42 20.74
C ALA A 240 4.16 -4.81 20.75
N LEU A 241 3.83 -6.07 21.03
CA LEU A 241 2.44 -6.54 21.11
C LEU A 241 1.67 -5.84 22.23
N VAL A 242 2.29 -5.69 23.42
CA VAL A 242 1.71 -4.92 24.53
C VAL A 242 1.46 -3.46 24.10
N GLY A 243 2.44 -2.81 23.46
CA GLY A 243 2.29 -1.45 22.94
C GLY A 243 1.16 -1.32 21.92
N GLY A 244 1.01 -2.30 21.02
CA GLY A 244 -0.08 -2.36 20.05
C GLY A 244 -1.45 -2.51 20.69
N VAL A 245 -1.60 -3.40 21.69
CA VAL A 245 -2.85 -3.56 22.45
C VAL A 245 -3.19 -2.28 23.21
N LEU A 246 -2.21 -1.69 23.90
CA LEU A 246 -2.40 -0.42 24.61
C LEU A 246 -2.80 0.71 23.65
N PHE A 247 -2.27 0.75 22.42
CA PHE A 247 -2.64 1.75 21.42
C PHE A 247 -4.10 1.59 20.95
N VAL A 248 -4.59 0.36 20.80
CA VAL A 248 -6.01 0.10 20.50
C VAL A 248 -6.89 0.56 21.65
N CYS A 249 -6.53 0.21 22.90
CA CYS A 249 -7.23 0.70 24.09
C CYS A 249 -7.24 2.23 24.16
N GLN A 250 -6.11 2.87 23.84
CA GLN A 250 -5.96 4.32 23.80
C GLN A 250 -6.91 4.98 22.80
N ALA A 251 -7.05 4.42 21.60
CA ALA A 251 -7.97 4.92 20.58
C ALA A 251 -9.44 4.79 21.03
N VAL A 252 -9.79 3.70 21.71
CA VAL A 252 -11.14 3.50 22.28
C VAL A 252 -11.41 4.55 23.36
N VAL A 253 -10.48 4.75 24.30
CA VAL A 253 -10.62 5.75 25.37
C VAL A 253 -10.69 7.17 24.78
N GLY A 254 -9.94 7.47 23.71
CA GLY A 254 -10.04 8.74 23.00
C GLY A 254 -11.41 8.99 22.38
N GLY A 255 -12.04 7.94 21.83
CA GLY A 255 -13.43 8.01 21.38
C GLY A 255 -14.42 8.24 22.53
N LEU A 256 -14.19 7.61 23.69
CA LEU A 256 -15.04 7.80 24.87
C LEU A 256 -15.00 9.22 25.43
N ILE A 257 -13.88 9.94 25.31
CA ILE A 257 -13.82 11.37 25.66
C ILE A 257 -14.90 12.14 24.89
N VAL A 258 -15.00 11.93 23.58
CA VAL A 258 -15.96 12.64 22.73
C VAL A 258 -17.40 12.18 23.02
N LEU A 259 -17.62 10.86 23.06
CA LEU A 259 -18.95 10.27 23.22
C LEU A 259 -19.58 10.58 24.59
N LEU A 260 -18.77 10.70 25.64
CA LEU A 260 -19.22 10.97 26.99
C LEU A 260 -19.14 12.46 27.38
N LYS A 261 -18.79 13.34 26.43
CA LYS A 261 -18.63 14.79 26.66
C LYS A 261 -17.56 15.14 27.71
N GLU A 262 -16.38 14.58 27.52
CA GLU A 262 -15.14 14.89 28.26
C GLU A 262 -15.21 14.70 29.79
N PRO A 263 -15.58 13.51 30.29
CA PRO A 263 -15.48 13.24 31.72
C PRO A 263 -14.01 13.21 32.17
N ALA A 264 -13.69 13.96 33.23
CA ALA A 264 -12.34 14.15 33.78
C ALA A 264 -11.53 12.86 33.94
N PHE A 265 -12.16 11.81 34.48
CA PHE A 265 -11.52 10.50 34.67
C PHE A 265 -11.10 9.84 33.34
N VAL A 266 -11.90 9.97 32.28
CA VAL A 266 -11.58 9.38 30.98
C VAL A 266 -10.47 10.17 30.29
N ALA A 267 -10.45 11.49 30.44
CA ALA A 267 -9.35 12.33 29.97
C ALA A 267 -8.02 11.98 30.67
N GLY A 268 -8.05 11.83 32.01
CA GLY A 268 -6.88 11.36 32.77
C GLY A 268 -6.42 9.96 32.36
N LEU A 269 -7.36 9.02 32.16
CA LEU A 269 -7.06 7.67 31.68
C LEU A 269 -6.43 7.69 30.27
N HIS A 270 -6.90 8.57 29.39
CA HIS A 270 -6.34 8.74 28.06
C HIS A 270 -4.89 9.21 28.10
N LEU A 271 -4.53 10.16 28.97
CA LEU A 271 -3.12 10.55 29.10
C LEU A 271 -2.28 9.40 29.67
N ALA A 272 -2.75 8.72 30.72
CA ALA A 272 -2.02 7.61 31.33
C ALA A 272 -1.74 6.48 30.33
N LEU A 273 -2.74 6.08 29.54
CA LEU A 273 -2.60 5.08 28.50
C LEU A 273 -1.68 5.56 27.36
N ALA A 274 -1.77 6.83 26.92
CA ALA A 274 -0.82 7.40 25.96
C ALA A 274 0.63 7.31 26.46
N THR A 275 0.87 7.70 27.71
CA THR A 275 2.21 7.62 28.33
C THR A 275 2.69 6.18 28.40
N ALA A 276 1.81 5.21 28.68
CA ALA A 276 2.15 3.79 28.67
C ALA A 276 2.53 3.32 27.26
N VAL A 277 1.72 3.62 26.23
CA VAL A 277 2.03 3.32 24.82
C VAL A 277 3.40 3.89 24.45
N TRP A 278 3.62 5.17 24.71
CA TRP A 278 4.87 5.83 24.37
C TRP A 278 6.06 5.21 25.12
N GLY A 279 5.90 4.94 26.42
CA GLY A 279 6.89 4.24 27.24
C GLY A 279 7.25 2.86 26.69
N THR A 280 6.27 2.08 26.19
CA THR A 280 6.56 0.78 25.56
C THR A 280 7.38 0.92 24.27
N LEU A 281 7.14 1.95 23.47
CA LEU A 281 7.92 2.21 22.26
C LEU A 281 9.33 2.68 22.57
N VAL A 282 9.51 3.54 23.58
CA VAL A 282 10.85 3.93 24.04
C VAL A 282 11.61 2.72 24.60
N LEU A 283 10.93 1.87 25.38
CA LEU A 283 11.49 0.63 25.87
C LEU A 283 11.92 -0.30 24.72
N LEU A 284 11.07 -0.44 23.69
CA LEU A 284 11.37 -1.23 22.50
C LEU A 284 12.59 -0.67 21.73
N ALA A 285 12.64 0.64 21.53
CA ALA A 285 13.75 1.34 20.89
C ALA A 285 15.06 1.19 21.67
N ALA A 286 15.02 1.34 23.01
CA ALA A 286 16.16 1.15 23.88
C ALA A 286 16.66 -0.31 23.85
N LEU A 287 15.75 -1.31 23.86
CA LEU A 287 16.10 -2.72 23.76
C LEU A 287 16.77 -3.06 22.42
N ALA A 288 16.23 -2.56 21.31
CA ALA A 288 16.79 -2.77 19.98
C ALA A 288 18.16 -2.07 19.82
N SER A 289 18.30 -0.86 20.35
CA SER A 289 19.56 -0.11 20.33
C SER A 289 20.64 -0.76 21.20
N ASN A 290 20.26 -1.33 22.35
CA ASN A 290 21.18 -2.06 23.23
C ASN A 290 21.72 -3.34 22.58
N GLN A 291 20.94 -3.99 21.70
CA GLN A 291 21.43 -5.14 20.90
C GLN A 291 22.50 -4.73 19.89
N LEU A 292 22.37 -3.55 19.26
CA LEU A 292 23.37 -3.03 18.32
C LEU A 292 24.71 -2.71 19.00
N ARG A 293 24.68 -2.22 20.24
CA ARG A 293 25.90 -1.97 21.04
C ARG A 293 26.70 -3.25 21.32
N ALA A 294 26.08 -4.42 21.18
CA ALA A 294 26.69 -5.73 21.38
C ALA A 294 27.08 -6.46 20.08
N ALA A 295 26.95 -5.83 18.91
CA ALA A 295 27.30 -6.43 17.62
C ALA A 295 28.85 -6.48 17.41
N PRO A 296 29.39 -7.57 16.81
CA PRO A 296 30.83 -7.67 16.48
C PRO A 296 31.28 -6.69 15.37
N GLN A 297 32.61 -6.51 15.25
CA GLN A 297 33.28 -5.38 14.58
C GLN A 297 33.29 -5.43 13.04
N GLN A 298 33.41 -4.25 12.42
CA GLN A 298 33.11 -3.82 11.04
C GLN A 298 33.60 -4.68 9.85
N GLN A 299 34.64 -5.50 10.00
CA GLN A 299 35.31 -6.17 8.88
C GLN A 299 34.59 -7.42 8.33
N GLU A 300 33.76 -8.08 9.14
CA GLU A 300 32.90 -9.20 8.68
C GLU A 300 31.59 -8.72 8.02
N ILE A 301 31.25 -7.44 8.18
CA ILE A 301 29.97 -6.84 7.76
C ILE A 301 30.00 -6.44 6.28
N GLU A 302 31.14 -5.98 5.77
CA GLU A 302 31.27 -5.49 4.38
C GLU A 302 31.16 -6.62 3.34
N GLU A 303 31.69 -7.82 3.61
CA GLU A 303 31.54 -8.99 2.72
C GLU A 303 30.10 -9.56 2.72
N MET A 304 29.35 -9.35 3.81
CA MET A 304 27.96 -9.80 3.94
C MET A 304 26.95 -8.81 3.33
N GLU A 305 27.19 -7.50 3.46
CA GLU A 305 26.32 -6.43 2.95
C GLU A 305 26.25 -6.41 1.42
N GLU A 306 27.37 -6.62 0.73
CA GLU A 306 27.39 -6.60 -0.74
C GLU A 306 26.67 -7.84 -1.35
N ALA A 307 26.66 -8.96 -0.63
CA ALA A 307 25.96 -10.19 -1.02
C ALA A 307 24.45 -10.14 -0.72
N GLU A 308 24.03 -9.48 0.37
CA GLU A 308 22.64 -9.42 0.82
C GLU A 308 21.83 -8.34 0.06
N GLU A 309 22.42 -7.19 -0.27
CA GLU A 309 21.77 -6.12 -1.06
C GLU A 309 21.51 -6.56 -2.52
N LYS A 310 22.46 -7.26 -3.15
CA LYS A 310 22.24 -7.90 -4.48
C LYS A 310 21.15 -8.97 -4.43
N LYS A 311 20.95 -9.63 -3.29
CA LYS A 311 19.95 -10.69 -3.11
C LYS A 311 18.55 -10.14 -2.82
N GLU A 312 18.41 -9.11 -1.97
CA GLU A 312 17.11 -8.53 -1.59
C GLU A 312 16.49 -7.70 -2.74
N THR A 313 17.29 -6.88 -3.43
CA THR A 313 16.86 -6.19 -4.66
C THR A 313 16.49 -7.19 -5.76
N GLY A 314 17.24 -8.29 -5.85
CA GLY A 314 16.91 -9.44 -6.71
C GLY A 314 15.54 -10.04 -6.39
N VAL A 315 15.24 -10.32 -5.12
CA VAL A 315 13.99 -10.98 -4.70
C VAL A 315 12.76 -10.10 -4.88
N VAL A 316 12.82 -8.81 -4.53
CA VAL A 316 11.69 -7.88 -4.74
C VAL A 316 11.43 -7.67 -6.23
N ARG A 317 12.47 -7.41 -7.01
CA ARG A 317 12.38 -7.28 -8.47
C ARG A 317 11.82 -8.56 -9.09
N GLN A 318 12.27 -9.72 -8.63
CA GLN A 318 11.79 -11.01 -9.12
C GLN A 318 10.33 -11.25 -8.74
N THR A 319 9.90 -10.86 -7.54
CA THR A 319 8.50 -10.97 -7.10
C THR A 319 7.60 -10.09 -7.95
N ILE A 320 7.93 -8.81 -8.13
CA ILE A 320 7.19 -7.89 -8.99
C ILE A 320 7.16 -8.41 -10.43
N ALA A 321 8.31 -8.85 -10.95
CA ALA A 321 8.40 -9.44 -12.29
C ALA A 321 7.50 -10.68 -12.44
N ASN A 322 7.38 -11.53 -11.42
CA ASN A 322 6.51 -12.70 -11.45
C ASN A 322 5.02 -12.30 -11.48
N TYR A 323 4.60 -11.26 -10.77
CA TYR A 323 3.22 -10.75 -10.84
C TYR A 323 2.93 -10.05 -12.17
N ILE A 324 3.86 -9.26 -12.70
CA ILE A 324 3.75 -8.63 -14.02
C ILE A 324 3.67 -9.70 -15.12
N ASP A 325 4.44 -10.80 -15.01
CA ASP A 325 4.38 -11.94 -15.93
C ASP A 325 2.97 -12.54 -16.02
N LEU A 326 2.24 -12.63 -14.89
CA LEU A 326 0.85 -13.10 -14.87
C LEU A 326 -0.12 -12.21 -15.67
N MET A 327 0.17 -10.90 -15.76
CA MET A 327 -0.64 -9.96 -16.55
C MET A 327 -0.42 -10.11 -18.07
N LYS A 328 0.64 -10.82 -18.49
CA LYS A 328 1.06 -11.02 -19.89
C LYS A 328 1.16 -9.71 -20.70
N PRO A 329 1.95 -8.71 -20.25
CA PRO A 329 2.01 -7.38 -20.88
C PRO A 329 2.33 -7.45 -22.38
N HIS A 330 3.23 -8.35 -22.79
CA HIS A 330 3.60 -8.54 -24.19
C HIS A 330 2.42 -8.88 -25.12
N VAL A 331 1.37 -9.53 -24.60
CA VAL A 331 0.14 -9.82 -25.37
C VAL A 331 -0.80 -8.61 -25.33
N THR A 332 -0.82 -7.89 -24.21
CA THR A 332 -1.72 -6.75 -23.98
C THR A 332 -1.31 -5.49 -24.76
N VAL A 333 -0.02 -5.31 -25.13
CA VAL A 333 0.44 -4.11 -25.86
C VAL A 333 -0.35 -3.86 -27.14
N LEU A 334 -0.51 -4.87 -28.00
CA LEU A 334 -1.25 -4.71 -29.26
C LEU A 334 -2.73 -4.37 -28.99
N LEU A 335 -3.31 -4.97 -27.94
CA LEU A 335 -4.67 -4.73 -27.48
C LEU A 335 -4.89 -3.27 -27.04
N LEU A 336 -3.93 -2.71 -26.32
CA LEU A 336 -3.92 -1.30 -25.92
C LEU A 336 -3.70 -0.38 -27.12
N GLY A 337 -2.87 -0.79 -28.08
CA GLY A 337 -2.66 -0.07 -29.33
C GLY A 337 -3.95 0.08 -30.14
N VAL A 338 -4.71 -1.01 -30.33
CA VAL A 338 -6.01 -0.93 -31.03
C VAL A 338 -7.06 -0.15 -30.23
N THR A 339 -6.99 -0.17 -28.90
CA THR A 339 -7.84 0.67 -28.03
C THR A 339 -7.55 2.16 -28.26
N ALA A 340 -6.28 2.55 -28.24
CA ALA A 340 -5.86 3.92 -28.54
C ALA A 340 -6.23 4.34 -29.96
N ALA A 341 -6.06 3.45 -30.94
CA ALA A 341 -6.47 3.71 -32.32
C ALA A 341 -7.98 3.91 -32.43
N ALA A 342 -8.79 3.10 -31.75
CA ALA A 342 -10.24 3.28 -31.70
C ALA A 342 -10.64 4.62 -31.06
N MET A 343 -9.95 5.04 -30.01
CA MET A 343 -10.14 6.38 -29.42
C MET A 343 -9.85 7.48 -30.44
N SER A 344 -8.74 7.39 -31.19
CA SER A 344 -8.39 8.39 -32.20
C SER A 344 -9.38 8.43 -33.36
N ILE A 345 -9.84 7.27 -33.83
CA ILE A 345 -10.86 7.17 -34.89
C ILE A 345 -12.18 7.79 -34.41
N ALA A 346 -12.61 7.48 -33.18
CA ALA A 346 -13.84 8.02 -32.60
C ALA A 346 -13.77 9.54 -32.37
N ASN A 347 -12.59 10.04 -31.99
CA ASN A 347 -12.32 11.46 -31.77
C ASN A 347 -12.11 12.25 -33.07
N GLN A 348 -11.93 11.57 -34.21
CA GLN A 348 -11.53 12.18 -35.49
C GLN A 348 -10.25 13.00 -35.37
N GLY A 349 -9.26 12.45 -34.66
CA GLY A 349 -8.01 13.14 -34.33
C GLY A 349 -7.39 12.58 -33.06
N LEU A 350 -6.35 13.24 -32.55
CA LEU A 350 -5.69 12.79 -31.32
C LEU A 350 -6.55 13.12 -30.08
N PRO A 351 -6.96 12.12 -29.28
CA PRO A 351 -7.77 12.35 -28.10
C PRO A 351 -6.97 12.97 -26.95
N PRO A 352 -7.62 13.66 -25.99
CA PRO A 352 -6.94 14.25 -24.84
C PRO A 352 -6.22 13.18 -23.98
N LEU A 353 -4.96 13.45 -23.62
CA LEU A 353 -4.16 12.54 -22.78
C LEU A 353 -4.83 12.22 -21.44
N ALA A 354 -5.61 13.17 -20.90
CA ALA A 354 -6.39 13.01 -19.68
C ALA A 354 -7.41 11.85 -19.76
N LEU A 355 -7.88 11.48 -20.95
CA LEU A 355 -8.74 10.31 -21.18
C LEU A 355 -7.95 9.09 -21.64
N VAL A 356 -6.90 9.28 -22.45
CA VAL A 356 -6.08 8.17 -22.97
C VAL A 356 -5.38 7.41 -21.84
N ILE A 357 -4.72 8.13 -20.92
CA ILE A 357 -3.94 7.52 -19.84
C ILE A 357 -4.83 6.62 -18.95
N PRO A 358 -5.95 7.09 -18.37
CA PRO A 358 -6.79 6.24 -17.55
C PRO A 358 -7.47 5.12 -18.36
N THR A 359 -7.82 5.34 -19.63
CA THR A 359 -8.41 4.29 -20.49
C THR A 359 -7.43 3.15 -20.74
N LEU A 360 -6.16 3.48 -21.06
CA LEU A 360 -5.13 2.47 -21.29
C LEU A 360 -4.70 1.78 -19.99
N LEU A 361 -4.61 2.52 -18.88
CA LEU A 361 -4.30 1.94 -17.58
C LEU A 361 -5.40 0.97 -17.12
N GLY A 362 -6.67 1.41 -17.15
CA GLY A 362 -7.82 0.58 -16.83
C GLY A 362 -7.93 -0.63 -17.76
N GLY A 363 -7.68 -0.46 -19.06
CA GLY A 363 -7.64 -1.54 -20.04
C GLY A 363 -6.53 -2.55 -19.77
N ALA A 364 -5.33 -2.09 -19.41
CA ALA A 364 -4.19 -2.95 -19.07
C ALA A 364 -4.48 -3.77 -17.80
N MET A 365 -5.12 -3.15 -16.80
CA MET A 365 -5.52 -3.81 -15.56
C MET A 365 -6.66 -4.81 -15.79
N ALA A 366 -7.64 -4.48 -16.62
CA ALA A 366 -8.73 -5.39 -16.99
C ALA A 366 -8.21 -6.62 -17.77
N ALA A 367 -7.37 -6.41 -18.78
CA ALA A 367 -6.71 -7.50 -19.50
C ALA A 367 -5.81 -8.33 -18.57
N GLY A 368 -5.06 -7.66 -17.68
CA GLY A 368 -4.22 -8.29 -16.67
C GLY A 368 -5.03 -9.16 -15.70
N SER A 369 -6.20 -8.69 -15.27
CA SER A 369 -7.15 -9.44 -14.45
C SER A 369 -7.60 -10.73 -15.14
N ALA A 370 -8.08 -10.61 -16.38
CA ALA A 370 -8.53 -11.76 -17.18
C ALA A 370 -7.39 -12.77 -17.41
N ASN A 371 -6.17 -12.29 -17.68
CA ASN A 371 -4.98 -13.12 -17.84
C ASN A 371 -4.57 -13.84 -16.54
N CYS A 372 -4.60 -13.16 -15.39
CA CYS A 372 -4.27 -13.75 -14.09
C CYS A 372 -5.26 -14.86 -13.73
N ILE A 373 -6.56 -14.59 -13.88
CA ILE A 373 -7.62 -15.58 -13.60
C ILE A 373 -7.53 -16.75 -14.58
N ASN A 374 -7.26 -16.49 -15.86
CA ASN A 374 -7.01 -17.54 -16.85
C ASN A 374 -5.81 -18.42 -16.45
N CYS A 375 -4.68 -17.84 -16.04
CA CYS A 375 -3.52 -18.61 -15.57
C CYS A 375 -3.84 -19.42 -14.31
N TYR A 376 -4.68 -18.90 -13.41
CA TYR A 376 -5.13 -19.63 -12.23
C TYR A 376 -5.99 -20.84 -12.59
N ILE A 377 -6.95 -20.68 -13.51
CA ILE A 377 -7.84 -21.76 -13.94
C ILE A 377 -7.06 -22.83 -14.73
N ASP A 378 -6.16 -22.41 -15.61
CA ASP A 378 -5.39 -23.29 -16.50
C ASP A 378 -4.10 -23.84 -15.87
N ARG A 379 -3.93 -23.70 -14.56
CA ARG A 379 -2.71 -24.13 -13.85
C ARG A 379 -2.37 -25.60 -14.02
N ASP A 380 -3.38 -26.45 -14.14
CA ASP A 380 -3.27 -27.91 -14.34
C ASP A 380 -2.72 -28.25 -15.73
N ILE A 381 -3.26 -27.61 -16.77
CA ILE A 381 -2.80 -27.83 -18.16
C ILE A 381 -1.49 -27.10 -18.45
N ASP A 382 -1.24 -25.96 -17.80
CA ASP A 382 0.01 -25.21 -18.00
C ASP A 382 1.22 -25.96 -17.42
N GLN A 383 1.05 -26.83 -16.42
CA GLN A 383 2.12 -27.65 -15.86
C GLN A 383 2.66 -28.70 -16.83
N ILE A 384 1.85 -29.16 -17.79
CA ILE A 384 2.21 -30.24 -18.72
C ILE A 384 2.61 -29.75 -20.12
N MET A 385 2.36 -28.49 -20.46
CA MET A 385 2.71 -27.91 -21.76
C MET A 385 4.14 -27.36 -21.76
N GLY A 386 4.91 -27.70 -22.80
CA GLY A 386 6.34 -27.37 -22.89
C GLY A 386 6.61 -25.87 -22.81
N ARG A 387 5.73 -25.08 -23.41
CA ARG A 387 5.80 -23.61 -23.46
C ARG A 387 5.45 -22.92 -22.14
N THR A 388 4.57 -23.47 -21.32
CA THR A 388 3.93 -22.74 -20.20
C THR A 388 4.32 -23.27 -18.83
N GLN A 389 4.88 -24.48 -18.73
CA GLN A 389 5.38 -25.09 -17.49
C GLN A 389 6.38 -24.22 -16.72
N ARG A 390 7.10 -23.32 -17.41
CA ARG A 390 8.07 -22.40 -16.77
C ARG A 390 7.48 -21.09 -16.28
N ARG A 391 6.19 -20.81 -16.51
CA ARG A 391 5.54 -19.55 -16.10
C ARG A 391 5.45 -19.40 -14.59
N SER A 392 5.20 -18.18 -14.12
CA SER A 392 5.24 -17.83 -12.70
C SER A 392 4.33 -18.69 -11.80
N LEU A 393 3.14 -19.09 -12.26
CA LEU A 393 2.22 -19.92 -11.47
C LEU A 393 2.54 -21.44 -11.56
N PRO A 394 2.70 -22.06 -12.74
CA PRO A 394 3.06 -23.48 -12.83
C PRO A 394 4.41 -23.84 -12.19
N SER A 395 5.38 -22.93 -12.24
CA SER A 395 6.71 -23.14 -11.62
C SER A 395 6.75 -22.90 -10.11
N GLY A 396 5.62 -22.56 -9.48
CA GLY A 396 5.52 -22.32 -8.04
C GLY A 396 6.12 -20.99 -7.57
N ARG A 397 6.48 -20.07 -8.49
CA ARG A 397 7.02 -18.75 -8.15
C ARG A 397 5.97 -17.79 -7.57
N VAL A 398 4.69 -18.04 -7.81
CA VAL A 398 3.54 -17.35 -7.20
C VAL A 398 2.53 -18.39 -6.74
N GLU A 399 2.05 -18.26 -5.50
CA GLU A 399 1.02 -19.14 -4.94
C GLU A 399 -0.32 -18.96 -5.70
N PRO A 400 -1.05 -20.04 -6.07
CA PRO A 400 -2.28 -19.94 -6.85
C PRO A 400 -3.33 -19.01 -6.23
N ARG A 401 -3.50 -19.05 -4.90
CA ARG A 401 -4.45 -18.18 -4.20
C ARG A 401 -4.08 -16.71 -4.35
N GLN A 402 -2.79 -16.38 -4.28
CA GLN A 402 -2.31 -15.00 -4.42
C GLN A 402 -2.52 -14.49 -5.86
N ALA A 403 -2.29 -15.33 -6.87
CA ALA A 403 -2.55 -14.99 -8.26
C ALA A 403 -4.04 -14.71 -8.53
N LEU A 404 -4.96 -15.51 -7.94
CA LEU A 404 -6.40 -15.28 -8.05
C LEU A 404 -6.82 -13.97 -7.38
N VAL A 405 -6.37 -13.74 -6.14
CA VAL A 405 -6.66 -12.50 -5.39
C VAL A 405 -6.13 -11.29 -6.15
N PHE A 406 -4.91 -11.36 -6.68
CA PHE A 406 -4.32 -10.29 -7.49
C PHE A 406 -5.15 -10.01 -8.75
N GLY A 407 -5.59 -11.05 -9.47
CA GLY A 407 -6.47 -10.91 -10.63
C GLY A 407 -7.80 -10.23 -10.28
N ILE A 408 -8.44 -10.61 -9.18
CA ILE A 408 -9.71 -10.00 -8.73
C ILE A 408 -9.51 -8.52 -8.35
N ILE A 409 -8.45 -8.21 -7.58
CA ILE A 409 -8.12 -6.83 -7.20
C ILE A 409 -7.85 -5.97 -8.44
N LEU A 410 -7.11 -6.50 -9.43
CA LEU A 410 -6.88 -5.80 -10.70
C LEU A 410 -8.19 -5.47 -11.42
N GLY A 411 -9.13 -6.41 -11.48
CA GLY A 411 -10.43 -6.22 -12.14
C GLY A 411 -11.29 -5.18 -11.43
N ILE A 412 -11.39 -5.26 -10.10
CA ILE A 412 -12.11 -4.28 -9.27
C ILE A 412 -11.49 -2.89 -9.44
N SER A 413 -10.16 -2.80 -9.36
CA SER A 413 -9.43 -1.53 -9.51
C SER A 413 -9.61 -0.94 -10.92
N ALA A 414 -9.59 -1.78 -11.96
CA ALA A 414 -9.85 -1.34 -13.33
C ALA A 414 -11.25 -0.74 -13.48
N PHE A 415 -12.26 -1.37 -12.89
CA PHE A 415 -13.64 -0.88 -12.91
C PHE A 415 -13.77 0.51 -12.25
N PHE A 416 -13.15 0.70 -11.08
CA PHE A 416 -13.15 2.00 -10.41
C PHE A 416 -12.36 3.06 -11.17
N ILE A 417 -11.25 2.71 -11.83
CA ILE A 417 -10.51 3.65 -12.70
C ILE A 417 -11.39 4.13 -13.85
N PHE A 418 -12.12 3.22 -14.52
CA PHE A 418 -13.02 3.61 -15.60
C PHE A 418 -14.16 4.51 -15.11
N ILE A 419 -14.78 4.21 -13.97
CA ILE A 419 -15.86 5.07 -13.43
C ILE A 419 -15.34 6.44 -13.02
N ALA A 420 -14.18 6.51 -12.35
CA ALA A 420 -13.65 7.76 -11.80
C ALA A 420 -13.08 8.69 -12.87
N PHE A 421 -12.49 8.14 -13.94
CA PHE A 421 -11.70 8.92 -14.90
C PHE A 421 -12.13 8.79 -16.36
N VAL A 422 -13.09 7.92 -16.70
CA VAL A 422 -13.55 7.68 -18.08
C VAL A 422 -15.08 7.77 -18.18
N ASN A 423 -15.79 6.66 -18.02
CA ASN A 423 -17.25 6.59 -17.90
C ASN A 423 -17.72 5.16 -17.53
N LEU A 424 -19.00 5.05 -17.16
CA LEU A 424 -19.61 3.78 -16.78
C LEU A 424 -19.71 2.78 -17.94
N LEU A 425 -19.95 3.24 -19.18
CA LEU A 425 -20.08 2.36 -20.34
C LEU A 425 -18.77 1.59 -20.60
N SER A 426 -17.62 2.29 -20.60
CA SER A 426 -16.30 1.69 -20.70
C SER A 426 -16.02 0.71 -19.55
N ALA A 427 -16.44 1.05 -18.33
CA ALA A 427 -16.31 0.15 -17.17
C ALA A 427 -17.09 -1.15 -17.34
N VAL A 428 -18.35 -1.07 -17.79
CA VAL A 428 -19.21 -2.23 -18.03
C VAL A 428 -18.69 -3.09 -19.18
N LEU A 429 -18.21 -2.48 -20.27
CA LEU A 429 -17.60 -3.19 -21.40
C LEU A 429 -16.31 -3.91 -20.99
N ALA A 430 -15.43 -3.26 -20.22
CA ALA A 430 -14.22 -3.90 -19.70
C ALA A 430 -14.56 -5.07 -18.75
N CYS A 431 -15.54 -4.88 -17.86
CA CYS A 431 -16.01 -5.92 -16.95
C CYS A 431 -16.62 -7.11 -17.72
N SER A 432 -17.46 -6.85 -18.73
CA SER A 432 -18.06 -7.89 -19.55
C SER A 432 -17.00 -8.68 -20.33
N ALA A 433 -15.93 -8.02 -20.81
CA ALA A 433 -14.80 -8.70 -21.44
C ALA A 433 -14.08 -9.66 -20.46
N ILE A 434 -13.84 -9.23 -19.21
CA ILE A 434 -13.25 -10.09 -18.16
C ILE A 434 -14.15 -11.31 -17.92
N LEU A 435 -15.45 -11.08 -17.67
CA LEU A 435 -16.40 -12.14 -17.37
C LEU A 435 -16.55 -13.11 -18.54
N PHE A 436 -16.65 -12.61 -19.77
CA PHE A 436 -16.71 -13.44 -20.97
C PHE A 436 -15.43 -14.26 -21.14
N TYR A 437 -14.26 -13.66 -20.97
CA TYR A 437 -12.99 -14.37 -21.08
C TYR A 437 -12.83 -15.48 -20.04
N VAL A 438 -13.31 -15.25 -18.81
CA VAL A 438 -13.20 -16.21 -17.72
C VAL A 438 -14.26 -17.31 -17.85
N PHE A 439 -15.54 -16.94 -17.90
CA PHE A 439 -16.65 -17.91 -17.82
C PHE A 439 -16.94 -18.57 -19.17
N VAL A 440 -17.06 -17.78 -20.23
CA VAL A 440 -17.45 -18.30 -21.56
C VAL A 440 -16.24 -18.96 -22.23
N TYR A 441 -15.12 -18.26 -22.32
CA TYR A 441 -13.93 -18.80 -22.97
C TYR A 441 -13.17 -19.79 -22.08
N THR A 442 -12.63 -19.37 -20.94
CA THR A 442 -11.67 -20.18 -20.17
C THR A 442 -12.32 -21.42 -19.53
N LEU A 443 -13.44 -21.25 -18.82
CA LEU A 443 -14.15 -22.36 -18.16
C LEU A 443 -15.03 -23.16 -19.11
N GLY A 444 -15.76 -22.48 -20.00
CA GLY A 444 -16.69 -23.12 -20.93
C GLY A 444 -15.99 -23.71 -22.15
N LEU A 445 -15.72 -22.85 -23.14
CA LEU A 445 -15.40 -23.29 -24.50
C LEU A 445 -14.00 -23.89 -24.64
N LYS A 446 -13.00 -23.35 -23.94
CA LYS A 446 -11.59 -23.70 -24.14
C LYS A 446 -11.35 -25.20 -24.09
N ARG A 447 -11.97 -25.89 -23.13
CA ARG A 447 -11.81 -27.33 -22.89
C ARG A 447 -12.85 -28.21 -23.59
N THR A 448 -13.89 -27.63 -24.18
CA THR A 448 -15.07 -28.40 -24.64
C THR A 448 -15.39 -28.26 -26.13
N SER A 449 -14.89 -27.23 -26.82
CA SER A 449 -15.31 -26.92 -28.18
C SER A 449 -14.17 -26.48 -29.10
N THR A 450 -14.25 -26.88 -30.37
CA THR A 450 -13.36 -26.38 -31.44
C THR A 450 -13.65 -24.92 -31.83
N GLN A 451 -14.78 -24.37 -31.39
CA GLN A 451 -15.16 -22.96 -31.59
C GLN A 451 -14.61 -22.04 -30.49
N ASN A 452 -13.76 -22.56 -29.61
CA ASN A 452 -13.14 -21.81 -28.53
C ASN A 452 -12.44 -20.52 -28.98
N ILE A 453 -11.75 -20.53 -30.13
CA ILE A 453 -11.04 -19.36 -30.66
C ILE A 453 -11.98 -18.38 -31.34
N VAL A 454 -12.97 -18.88 -32.08
CA VAL A 454 -13.92 -18.02 -32.81
C VAL A 454 -14.76 -17.24 -31.81
N ILE A 455 -15.50 -17.95 -30.94
CA ILE A 455 -16.38 -17.30 -29.96
C ILE A 455 -15.55 -16.62 -28.87
N GLY A 456 -14.47 -17.26 -28.38
CA GLY A 456 -13.59 -16.69 -27.37
C GLY A 456 -12.86 -15.43 -27.82
N GLY A 457 -12.63 -15.27 -29.12
CA GLY A 457 -12.07 -14.06 -29.73
C GLY A 457 -12.88 -12.79 -29.47
N ALA A 458 -14.17 -12.92 -29.11
CA ALA A 458 -15.02 -11.78 -28.76
C ALA A 458 -14.44 -10.96 -27.62
N ALA A 459 -13.94 -11.59 -26.55
CA ALA A 459 -13.33 -10.86 -25.43
C ALA A 459 -12.09 -10.06 -25.85
N GLY A 460 -11.31 -10.57 -26.79
CA GLY A 460 -10.15 -9.87 -27.35
C GLY A 460 -10.53 -8.70 -28.28
N ALA A 461 -11.76 -8.68 -28.80
CA ALA A 461 -12.25 -7.60 -29.66
C ALA A 461 -12.93 -6.46 -28.89
N VAL A 462 -13.44 -6.69 -27.67
CA VAL A 462 -14.08 -5.65 -26.83
C VAL A 462 -13.24 -4.38 -26.59
N PRO A 463 -11.91 -4.42 -26.50
CA PRO A 463 -11.10 -3.22 -26.22
C PRO A 463 -11.31 -2.06 -27.21
N VAL A 464 -11.63 -2.32 -28.49
CA VAL A 464 -11.99 -1.23 -29.42
C VAL A 464 -13.34 -0.58 -29.08
N LEU A 465 -14.28 -1.34 -28.54
CA LEU A 465 -15.55 -0.82 -28.03
C LEU A 465 -15.30 0.03 -26.78
N VAL A 466 -14.40 -0.41 -25.89
CA VAL A 466 -13.99 0.36 -24.71
C VAL A 466 -13.35 1.68 -25.11
N GLY A 467 -12.44 1.66 -26.09
CA GLY A 467 -11.79 2.87 -26.63
C GLY A 467 -12.78 3.82 -27.30
N TRP A 468 -13.70 3.29 -28.11
CA TRP A 468 -14.75 4.09 -28.73
C TRP A 468 -15.69 4.74 -27.69
N ALA A 469 -16.14 3.95 -26.71
CA ALA A 469 -17.01 4.41 -25.63
C ALA A 469 -16.31 5.42 -24.71
N ALA A 470 -14.98 5.33 -24.55
CA ALA A 470 -14.22 6.29 -23.73
C ALA A 470 -14.34 7.73 -24.27
N ILE A 471 -14.44 7.88 -25.60
CA ILE A 471 -14.57 9.19 -26.26
C ILE A 471 -16.03 9.61 -26.42
N THR A 472 -16.87 8.69 -26.90
CA THR A 472 -18.24 9.04 -27.36
C THR A 472 -19.33 8.71 -26.35
N ASN A 473 -19.00 7.99 -25.28
CA ASN A 473 -19.94 7.42 -24.31
C ASN A 473 -21.17 6.73 -24.96
N SER A 474 -20.98 6.14 -26.14
CA SER A 474 -21.98 5.43 -26.92
C SER A 474 -21.31 4.36 -27.78
N LEU A 475 -22.10 3.49 -28.42
CA LEU A 475 -21.61 2.51 -29.39
C LEU A 475 -22.30 2.74 -30.73
N SER A 476 -21.53 3.21 -31.71
CA SER A 476 -22.00 3.43 -33.08
C SER A 476 -21.64 2.23 -33.97
N LEU A 477 -22.20 2.20 -35.19
CA LEU A 477 -21.92 1.14 -36.15
C LEU A 477 -20.41 1.00 -36.50
N PRO A 478 -19.63 2.08 -36.70
CA PRO A 478 -18.17 1.97 -36.85
C PRO A 478 -17.48 1.22 -35.69
N ALA A 479 -17.89 1.45 -34.44
CA ALA A 479 -17.31 0.76 -33.28
C ALA A 479 -17.51 -0.76 -33.36
N ILE A 480 -18.73 -1.17 -33.73
CA ILE A 480 -19.10 -2.58 -33.92
C ILE A 480 -18.29 -3.21 -35.07
N TRP A 481 -17.97 -2.43 -36.10
CA TRP A 481 -17.13 -2.89 -37.20
C TRP A 481 -15.65 -3.01 -36.87
N LEU A 482 -15.09 -2.09 -36.06
CA LEU A 482 -13.74 -2.28 -35.51
C LEU A 482 -13.66 -3.56 -34.67
N PHE A 483 -14.71 -3.84 -33.88
CA PHE A 483 -14.83 -5.10 -33.15
C PHE A 483 -14.86 -6.31 -34.09
N ALA A 484 -15.67 -6.25 -35.16
CA ALA A 484 -15.78 -7.35 -36.12
C ALA A 484 -14.45 -7.65 -36.83
N ILE A 485 -13.65 -6.64 -37.18
CA ILE A 485 -12.33 -6.82 -37.79
C ILE A 485 -11.43 -7.65 -36.86
N ILE A 486 -11.32 -7.29 -35.58
CA ILE A 486 -10.50 -8.04 -34.61
C ILE A 486 -11.07 -9.44 -34.38
N PHE A 487 -12.40 -9.53 -34.25
CA PHE A 487 -13.09 -10.80 -34.03
C PHE A 487 -12.81 -11.81 -35.15
N PHE A 488 -12.98 -11.43 -36.42
CA PHE A 488 -12.73 -12.30 -37.57
C PHE A 488 -11.25 -12.47 -37.91
N TRP A 489 -10.39 -11.54 -37.46
CA TRP A 489 -8.93 -11.68 -37.54
C TRP A 489 -8.37 -12.72 -36.56
N THR A 490 -9.04 -12.95 -35.44
CA THR A 490 -8.55 -13.85 -34.39
C THR A 490 -8.38 -15.30 -34.86
N PRO A 491 -9.33 -15.92 -35.59
CA PRO A 491 -9.19 -17.30 -36.08
C PRO A 491 -7.99 -17.54 -37.01
N PRO A 492 -7.76 -16.79 -38.12
CA PRO A 492 -6.63 -17.05 -39.00
C PRO A 492 -5.29 -16.84 -38.29
N HIS A 493 -5.21 -15.85 -37.39
CA HIS A 493 -4.04 -15.61 -36.55
C HIS A 493 -3.75 -16.78 -35.62
N PHE A 494 -4.72 -17.18 -34.79
CA PHE A 494 -4.49 -18.14 -33.73
C PHE A 494 -4.42 -19.58 -34.25
N TRP A 495 -5.18 -19.94 -35.28
CA TRP A 495 -5.06 -21.26 -35.90
C TRP A 495 -3.71 -21.46 -36.60
N ALA A 496 -3.13 -20.41 -37.19
CA ALA A 496 -1.76 -20.47 -37.70
C ALA A 496 -0.76 -20.79 -36.58
N LEU A 497 -0.96 -20.22 -35.38
CA LEU A 497 -0.17 -20.60 -34.20
C LEU A 497 -0.45 -22.05 -33.77
N CYS A 498 -1.71 -22.49 -33.73
CA CYS A 498 -2.06 -23.87 -33.35
C CYS A 498 -1.38 -24.92 -34.24
N LEU A 499 -1.19 -24.68 -35.54
CA LEU A 499 -0.44 -25.58 -36.43
C LEU A 499 1.05 -25.73 -36.01
N LEU A 500 1.61 -24.74 -35.32
CA LEU A 500 3.00 -24.78 -34.83
C LEU A 500 3.12 -25.51 -33.49
N ILE A 501 2.13 -25.33 -32.60
CA ILE A 501 2.14 -25.82 -31.21
C ILE A 501 1.09 -26.89 -30.92
N GLN A 502 0.63 -27.61 -31.96
CA GLN A 502 -0.42 -28.62 -31.86
C GLN A 502 -0.14 -29.68 -30.79
N LYS A 503 1.11 -30.16 -30.72
CA LYS A 503 1.53 -31.19 -29.76
C LYS A 503 1.33 -30.78 -28.30
N ASP A 504 1.51 -29.51 -27.97
CA ASP A 504 1.29 -29.00 -26.61
C ASP A 504 -0.20 -29.06 -26.25
N TYR A 505 -1.08 -28.66 -27.17
CA TYR A 505 -2.53 -28.71 -26.96
C TYR A 505 -3.08 -30.13 -26.93
N GLU A 506 -2.54 -31.01 -27.76
CA GLU A 506 -2.90 -32.43 -27.77
C GLU A 506 -2.53 -33.11 -26.45
N LYS A 507 -1.31 -32.86 -25.96
CA LYS A 507 -0.86 -33.34 -24.63
C LYS A 507 -1.77 -32.84 -23.50
N ALA A 508 -2.29 -31.62 -23.61
CA ALA A 508 -3.18 -31.02 -22.63
C ALA A 508 -4.67 -31.40 -22.82
N GLY A 509 -5.00 -32.23 -23.81
CA GLY A 509 -6.38 -32.64 -24.11
C GLY A 509 -7.29 -31.49 -24.56
N ILE A 510 -6.73 -30.39 -25.09
CA ILE A 510 -7.50 -29.22 -25.50
C ILE A 510 -8.00 -29.42 -26.94
N PRO A 511 -9.33 -29.38 -27.20
CA PRO A 511 -9.92 -29.69 -28.51
C PRO A 511 -9.74 -28.54 -29.51
N MET A 512 -8.49 -28.20 -29.85
CA MET A 512 -8.19 -27.20 -30.88
C MET A 512 -8.57 -27.74 -32.26
N LEU A 513 -8.97 -26.85 -33.17
CA LEU A 513 -9.39 -27.20 -34.53
C LEU A 513 -8.46 -28.20 -35.26
N PRO A 514 -7.11 -28.02 -35.28
CA PRO A 514 -6.22 -28.98 -35.96
C PRO A 514 -6.17 -30.36 -35.31
N ILE A 515 -6.49 -30.47 -34.03
CA ILE A 515 -6.51 -31.76 -33.30
C ILE A 515 -7.80 -32.52 -33.63
N VAL A 516 -8.93 -31.84 -33.64
CA VAL A 516 -10.24 -32.48 -33.81
C VAL A 516 -10.63 -32.67 -35.29
N LYS A 517 -10.31 -31.70 -36.14
CA LYS A 517 -10.70 -31.68 -37.57
C LYS A 517 -9.52 -31.87 -38.53
N GLY A 518 -8.31 -32.01 -37.98
CA GLY A 518 -7.09 -32.17 -38.77
C GLY A 518 -6.52 -30.86 -39.29
N GLU A 519 -5.25 -30.91 -39.68
CA GLU A 519 -4.54 -29.72 -40.13
C GLU A 519 -5.03 -29.21 -41.50
N ALA A 520 -5.52 -30.10 -42.38
CA ALA A 520 -6.02 -29.74 -43.70
C ALA A 520 -7.26 -28.83 -43.61
N GLU A 521 -8.21 -29.19 -42.75
CA GLU A 521 -9.39 -28.36 -42.47
C GLU A 521 -8.99 -27.03 -41.82
N THR A 522 -8.02 -27.06 -40.91
CA THR A 522 -7.51 -25.85 -40.25
C THR A 522 -6.93 -24.87 -41.26
N ARG A 523 -6.13 -25.35 -42.22
CA ARG A 523 -5.58 -24.51 -43.31
C ARG A 523 -6.69 -23.95 -44.21
N ARG A 524 -7.73 -24.74 -44.52
CA ARG A 524 -8.89 -24.27 -45.27
C ARG A 524 -9.63 -23.16 -44.52
N GLN A 525 -9.88 -23.34 -43.23
CA GLN A 525 -10.54 -22.33 -42.39
C GLN A 525 -9.71 -21.06 -42.24
N ILE A 526 -8.38 -21.16 -42.11
CA ILE A 526 -7.49 -20.01 -42.14
C ILE A 526 -7.70 -19.20 -43.43
N LEU A 527 -7.72 -19.85 -44.60
CA LEU A 527 -7.94 -19.17 -45.88
C LEU A 527 -9.32 -18.51 -45.96
N LEU A 528 -10.38 -19.22 -45.58
CA LEU A 528 -11.75 -18.70 -45.59
C LEU A 528 -11.90 -17.48 -44.68
N TYR A 529 -11.35 -17.53 -43.47
CA TYR A 529 -11.39 -16.39 -42.56
C TYR A 529 -10.46 -15.25 -43.01
N SER A 530 -9.32 -15.52 -43.66
CA SER A 530 -8.50 -14.44 -44.25
C SER A 530 -9.24 -13.69 -45.36
N LEU A 531 -10.03 -14.39 -46.19
CA LEU A 531 -10.92 -13.77 -47.17
C LEU A 531 -12.03 -12.97 -46.49
N LEU A 532 -12.61 -13.51 -45.42
CA LEU A 532 -13.64 -12.82 -44.63
C LEU A 532 -13.09 -11.53 -44.00
N VAL A 533 -11.89 -11.57 -43.42
CA VAL A 533 -11.25 -10.37 -42.85
C VAL A 533 -11.03 -9.32 -43.93
N LEU A 534 -10.52 -9.70 -45.11
CA LEU A 534 -10.40 -8.76 -46.24
C LEU A 534 -11.76 -8.14 -46.58
N ALA A 535 -12.81 -8.96 -46.72
CA ALA A 535 -14.15 -8.47 -47.02
C ALA A 535 -14.67 -7.50 -45.94
N VAL A 536 -14.59 -7.87 -44.66
CA VAL A 536 -15.05 -7.05 -43.53
C VAL A 536 -14.28 -5.72 -43.46
N THR A 537 -12.97 -5.74 -43.66
CA THR A 537 -12.13 -4.54 -43.70
C THR A 537 -12.55 -3.60 -44.84
N LEU A 538 -12.91 -4.12 -46.02
CA LEU A 538 -13.35 -3.30 -47.14
C LEU A 538 -14.72 -2.62 -46.92
N VAL A 539 -15.58 -3.17 -46.05
CA VAL A 539 -16.90 -2.58 -45.77
C VAL A 539 -16.78 -1.16 -45.22
N LEU A 540 -15.76 -0.85 -44.42
CA LEU A 540 -15.56 0.50 -43.87
C LEU A 540 -15.39 1.58 -44.97
N PHE A 541 -14.78 1.23 -46.10
CA PHE A 541 -14.74 2.10 -47.26
C PHE A 541 -16.10 2.15 -47.98
N ALA A 542 -16.74 0.99 -48.17
CA ALA A 542 -18.02 0.90 -48.87
C ALA A 542 -19.15 1.71 -48.21
N ILE A 543 -19.14 1.82 -46.87
CA ILE A 543 -20.11 2.63 -46.11
C ILE A 543 -19.69 4.10 -45.97
N GLY A 544 -18.61 4.52 -46.62
CA GLY A 544 -18.10 5.89 -46.56
C GLY A 544 -17.48 6.27 -45.21
N ALA A 545 -17.13 5.30 -44.35
CA ALA A 545 -16.53 5.57 -43.05
C ALA A 545 -15.02 5.82 -43.11
N MET A 546 -14.35 5.48 -44.22
CA MET A 546 -12.91 5.66 -44.44
C MET A 546 -12.64 6.02 -45.91
N GLY A 547 -11.52 6.70 -46.18
CA GLY A 547 -11.13 7.23 -47.48
C GLY A 547 -10.34 6.26 -48.38
N TYR A 548 -9.85 6.79 -49.50
CA TYR A 548 -9.07 6.02 -50.48
C TYR A 548 -7.69 5.59 -49.95
N PHE A 549 -7.11 6.35 -49.03
CA PHE A 549 -5.84 5.98 -48.40
C PHE A 549 -6.00 4.70 -47.57
N TYR A 550 -7.06 4.63 -46.77
CA TYR A 550 -7.47 3.39 -46.11
C TYR A 550 -7.73 2.23 -47.09
N LEU A 551 -8.46 2.47 -48.18
CA LEU A 551 -8.76 1.44 -49.18
C LEU A 551 -7.48 0.79 -49.76
N ALA A 552 -6.51 1.61 -50.15
CA ALA A 552 -5.24 1.14 -50.68
C ALA A 552 -4.50 0.28 -49.64
N GLY A 553 -4.42 0.77 -48.40
CA GLY A 553 -3.84 0.04 -47.27
C GLY A 553 -4.53 -1.31 -47.00
N ALA A 554 -5.87 -1.31 -46.97
CA ALA A 554 -6.69 -2.50 -46.75
C ALA A 554 -6.47 -3.57 -47.83
N LEU A 555 -6.39 -3.18 -49.10
CA LEU A 555 -6.15 -4.09 -50.21
C LEU A 555 -4.74 -4.68 -50.18
N ILE A 556 -3.72 -3.86 -49.91
CA ILE A 556 -2.32 -4.32 -49.85
C ILE A 556 -2.13 -5.29 -48.68
N LEU A 557 -2.54 -4.88 -47.48
CA LEU A 557 -2.36 -5.68 -46.27
C LEU A 557 -3.25 -6.94 -46.28
N GLY A 558 -4.52 -6.80 -46.68
CA GLY A 558 -5.46 -7.91 -46.70
C GLY A 558 -5.15 -8.90 -47.83
N GLY A 559 -4.78 -8.39 -49.01
CA GLY A 559 -4.29 -9.21 -50.13
C GLY A 559 -3.02 -9.99 -49.77
N GLY A 560 -2.08 -9.35 -49.06
CA GLY A 560 -0.90 -10.03 -48.53
C GLY A 560 -1.23 -11.16 -47.54
N MET A 561 -2.20 -10.94 -46.64
CA MET A 561 -2.67 -11.98 -45.71
C MET A 561 -3.30 -13.17 -46.45
N VAL A 562 -4.16 -12.89 -47.44
CA VAL A 562 -4.79 -13.93 -48.29
C VAL A 562 -3.74 -14.69 -49.09
N TYR A 563 -2.76 -14.01 -49.69
CA TYR A 563 -1.66 -14.64 -50.39
C TYR A 563 -0.91 -15.63 -49.49
N LEU A 564 -0.54 -15.22 -48.27
CA LEU A 564 0.14 -16.10 -47.32
C LEU A 564 -0.74 -17.27 -46.87
N ALA A 565 -2.05 -17.07 -46.72
CA ALA A 565 -3.00 -18.15 -46.44
C ALA A 565 -3.09 -19.17 -47.59
N ILE A 566 -3.08 -18.72 -48.85
CA ILE A 566 -3.02 -19.59 -50.04
C ILE A 566 -1.70 -20.36 -50.07
N ARG A 567 -0.57 -19.70 -49.78
CA ARG A 567 0.74 -20.36 -49.70
C ARG A 567 0.75 -21.43 -48.63
N LEU A 568 0.22 -21.15 -47.43
CA LEU A 568 0.09 -22.13 -46.35
C LEU A 568 -0.84 -23.31 -46.73
N TRP A 569 -1.91 -23.03 -47.46
CA TRP A 569 -2.85 -24.07 -47.90
C TRP A 569 -2.23 -25.02 -48.93
N ARG A 570 -1.42 -24.50 -49.86
CA ARG A 570 -0.72 -25.28 -50.90
C ARG A 570 0.55 -25.96 -50.40
N ASP A 571 1.41 -25.20 -49.73
CA ASP A 571 2.67 -25.65 -49.15
C ASP A 571 2.47 -25.80 -47.63
N GLN A 572 2.18 -27.04 -47.22
CA GLN A 572 1.79 -27.40 -45.86
C GLN A 572 2.93 -27.28 -44.82
N SER A 573 4.08 -26.70 -45.20
CA SER A 573 5.22 -26.51 -44.30
C SER A 573 4.90 -25.57 -43.13
N LYS A 574 5.52 -25.85 -41.98
CA LYS A 574 5.45 -24.99 -40.79
C LYS A 574 6.02 -23.59 -41.00
N LYS A 575 6.82 -23.40 -42.06
CA LYS A 575 7.38 -22.10 -42.44
C LYS A 575 6.25 -21.10 -42.69
N TRP A 576 5.28 -21.45 -43.53
CA TRP A 576 4.19 -20.54 -43.88
C TRP A 576 3.24 -20.26 -42.73
N ALA A 577 3.00 -21.24 -41.84
CA ALA A 577 2.20 -21.03 -40.64
C ALA A 577 2.85 -19.98 -39.72
N ARG A 578 4.18 -20.05 -39.57
CA ARG A 578 4.96 -19.05 -38.82
C ARG A 578 4.95 -17.68 -39.50
N THR A 579 5.14 -17.62 -40.82
CA THR A 579 5.11 -16.36 -41.57
C THR A 579 3.74 -15.69 -41.48
N LEU A 580 2.66 -16.44 -41.67
CA LEU A 580 1.29 -15.93 -41.58
C LEU A 580 0.97 -15.43 -40.15
N PHE A 581 1.37 -16.17 -39.12
CA PHE A 581 1.20 -15.75 -37.73
C PHE A 581 1.83 -14.37 -37.47
N TRP A 582 3.09 -14.17 -37.83
CA TRP A 582 3.77 -12.88 -37.64
C TRP A 582 3.20 -11.78 -38.54
N TYR A 583 2.89 -12.10 -39.80
CA TYR A 583 2.25 -11.16 -40.71
C TYR A 583 0.90 -10.69 -40.19
N SER A 584 0.08 -11.58 -39.63
CA SER A 584 -1.23 -11.22 -39.09
C SER A 584 -1.14 -10.24 -37.89
N ASN A 585 -0.11 -10.33 -37.05
CA ASN A 585 0.15 -9.33 -36.00
C ASN A 585 0.49 -7.96 -36.60
N MET A 586 1.38 -7.94 -37.59
CA MET A 586 1.74 -6.72 -38.31
C MET A 586 0.55 -6.13 -39.04
N TYR A 587 -0.27 -6.97 -39.69
CA TYR A 587 -1.50 -6.59 -40.38
C TYR A 587 -2.42 -5.80 -39.45
N LEU A 588 -2.68 -6.33 -38.24
CA LEU A 588 -3.60 -5.69 -37.31
C LEU A 588 -3.07 -4.34 -36.81
N ALA A 589 -1.78 -4.26 -36.48
CA ALA A 589 -1.16 -3.00 -36.08
C ALA A 589 -1.20 -1.96 -37.21
N ALA A 590 -0.82 -2.38 -38.43
CA ALA A 590 -0.73 -1.50 -39.59
C ALA A 590 -2.11 -1.03 -40.07
N ILE A 591 -3.13 -1.89 -40.11
CA ILE A 591 -4.46 -1.49 -40.59
C ILE A 591 -5.10 -0.45 -39.64
N PHE A 592 -4.96 -0.62 -38.33
CA PHE A 592 -5.45 0.38 -37.36
C PHE A 592 -4.64 1.68 -37.43
N ALA A 593 -3.32 1.61 -37.61
CA ALA A 593 -2.52 2.81 -37.83
C ALA A 593 -2.94 3.58 -39.09
N ILE A 594 -3.22 2.87 -40.19
CA ILE A 594 -3.74 3.46 -41.43
C ILE A 594 -5.11 4.10 -41.19
N MET A 595 -6.02 3.47 -40.45
CA MET A 595 -7.31 4.09 -40.10
C MET A 595 -7.14 5.37 -39.28
N VAL A 596 -6.20 5.41 -38.32
CA VAL A 596 -5.90 6.64 -37.57
C VAL A 596 -5.38 7.74 -38.50
N LEU A 597 -4.42 7.42 -39.37
CA LEU A 597 -3.86 8.38 -40.32
C LEU A 597 -4.91 8.90 -41.31
N ASP A 598 -5.74 8.01 -41.84
CA ASP A 598 -6.83 8.35 -42.76
C ASP A 598 -7.80 9.36 -42.12
N ARG A 599 -8.16 9.17 -40.84
CA ARG A 599 -9.01 10.09 -40.06
C ARG A 599 -8.33 11.38 -39.59
N VAL A 600 -7.02 11.46 -39.66
CA VAL A 600 -6.27 12.69 -39.38
C VAL A 600 -6.12 13.51 -40.67
N ILE A 601 -6.08 12.85 -41.82
CA ILE A 601 -5.93 13.48 -43.15
C ILE A 601 -7.28 13.92 -43.74
N HIS A 602 -8.34 13.15 -43.48
CA HIS A 602 -9.72 13.36 -43.95
C HIS A 602 -10.69 13.39 -42.78
#